data_AF-A0A933MPK6-F1
#
_entry.id   AF-A0A933MPK6-F1
#
_cell.length_a   1.000
_cell.length_b   1.000
_cell.length_c   1.000
_cell.angle_alpha   90.00
_cell.angle_beta   90.00
_cell.angle_gamma   90.00
#
_symmetry.space_group_name_H-M   'P 1'
#
loop_
_entity.id
_entity.type
_entity.pdbx_description
1 polymer ?
#
loop_
_entity_poly.entity_id
_entity_poly.type
_entity_poly.pdbx_seq_one_letter_code
_entity_poly.pdbx_strand_id
1 'polypeptide(L)' 'PNWFQAEDKFKCPCHGSGFKRSGINFEGPAPRPLERVQISLSDDGQLVVDKSLKFRYELGEWDKPGAKLKV' A
#
# COMPACT_ATOMS: atom_id res chain seq x y z
N PRO A 1 1.49 10.46 -3.43
CA PRO A 1 0.39 10.87 -2.53
C PRO A 1 1.01 11.36 -1.21
N ASN A 2 0.40 12.36 -0.57
CA ASN A 2 0.89 12.96 0.67
C ASN A 2 0.06 12.46 1.85
N TRP A 3 0.69 12.29 3.02
CA TRP A 3 0.01 11.93 4.26
C TRP A 3 -0.56 13.16 4.96
N PHE A 4 -1.82 13.13 5.34
CA PHE A 4 -2.50 14.19 6.09
C PHE A 4 -2.89 13.65 7.47
N GLN A 5 -2.03 13.88 8.46
CA GLN A 5 -2.17 13.31 9.80
C GLN A 5 -3.50 13.66 10.48
N ALA A 6 -3.95 14.90 10.37
CA ALA A 6 -5.21 15.36 10.98
C ALA A 6 -6.45 14.66 10.39
N GLU A 7 -6.34 14.11 9.18
CA GLU A 7 -7.44 13.43 8.48
C GLU A 7 -7.24 11.90 8.40
N ASP A 8 -6.15 11.37 8.99
CA ASP A 8 -5.71 9.97 8.93
C ASP A 8 -5.78 9.32 7.52
N LYS A 9 -5.40 10.09 6.49
CA LYS A 9 -5.46 9.64 5.10
C LYS A 9 -4.31 10.13 4.24
N PHE A 10 -4.07 9.38 3.16
CA PHE A 10 -3.24 9.84 2.05
C PHE A 10 -4.10 10.56 1.02
N LYS A 11 -3.61 11.64 0.40
CA LYS A 11 -4.22 12.29 -0.76
C LYS A 11 -3.24 12.43 -1.92
N CYS A 12 -3.69 12.13 -3.13
CA CYS A 12 -2.94 12.40 -4.36
C CYS A 12 -3.07 13.89 -4.72
N PRO A 13 -1.97 14.64 -4.82
CA PRO A 13 -2.02 16.08 -5.07
C PRO A 13 -2.54 16.45 -6.46
N CYS A 14 -2.58 15.51 -7.41
CA CYS A 14 -3.01 15.79 -8.79
C CYS A 14 -4.53 15.96 -8.91
N HIS A 15 -5.31 15.05 -8.34
CA HIS A 15 -6.77 15.00 -8.53
C HIS A 15 -7.54 14.65 -7.24
N GLY A 16 -6.89 14.72 -6.07
CA GLY A 16 -7.53 14.52 -4.77
C GLY A 16 -7.91 13.09 -4.45
N SER A 17 -7.39 12.07 -5.16
CA SER A 17 -7.64 10.67 -4.80
C SER A 17 -7.16 10.38 -3.38
N GLY A 18 -8.02 9.87 -2.53
CA GLY A 18 -7.70 9.59 -1.14
C GLY A 18 -7.70 8.11 -0.81
N PHE A 19 -6.79 7.74 0.09
CA PHE A 19 -6.53 6.37 0.49
C PHE A 19 -6.43 6.27 2.02
N LYS A 20 -7.05 5.23 2.59
CA LYS A 20 -6.87 4.88 4.00
C LYS A 20 -5.40 4.56 4.26
N ARG A 21 -4.98 4.53 5.53
CA ARG A 21 -3.63 4.06 5.91
C ARG A 21 -3.27 2.70 5.31
N SER A 22 -4.25 1.83 5.10
CA SER A 22 -4.09 0.52 4.46
C SER A 22 -3.82 0.57 2.95
N GLY A 23 -4.04 1.71 2.28
CA GLY A 23 -3.94 1.88 0.83
C GLY A 23 -5.26 1.66 0.07
N ILE A 24 -6.37 1.40 0.77
CA ILE A 24 -7.71 1.30 0.17
C ILE A 24 -8.15 2.69 -0.31
N ASN A 25 -8.46 2.81 -1.60
CA ASN A 25 -9.05 4.02 -2.18
C ASN A 25 -10.49 4.22 -1.67
N PHE A 26 -10.89 5.47 -1.44
CA PHE A 26 -12.26 5.77 -0.99
C PHE A 26 -12.78 7.15 -1.41
N GLU A 27 -11.93 8.05 -1.92
CA GLU A 27 -12.34 9.36 -2.45
C GLU A 27 -11.57 9.69 -3.74
N GLY A 28 -12.18 10.49 -4.62
CA GLY A 28 -11.58 10.94 -5.88
C GLY A 28 -11.49 9.87 -6.98
N PRO A 29 -10.75 10.13 -8.07
CA PRO A 29 -10.85 9.34 -9.30
C PRO A 29 -10.03 8.04 -9.32
N ALA A 30 -9.36 7.66 -8.22
CA ALA A 30 -8.53 6.46 -8.22
C ALA A 30 -9.43 5.21 -8.30
N PRO A 31 -9.29 4.36 -9.35
CA PRO A 31 -10.26 3.30 -9.62
C PRO A 31 -10.07 2.07 -8.73
N ARG A 32 -8.94 1.95 -8.03
CA ARG A 32 -8.59 0.78 -7.23
C ARG A 32 -7.62 1.14 -6.09
N PRO A 33 -7.44 0.23 -5.11
CA PRO A 33 -6.43 0.40 -4.06
C PRO A 33 -5.00 0.45 -4.60
N LEU A 34 -4.08 0.93 -3.77
CA LEU A 34 -2.64 0.88 -4.05
C LEU A 34 -2.16 -0.58 -4.19
N GLU A 35 -1.12 -0.80 -4.98
CA GLU A 35 -0.47 -2.11 -5.02
C GLU A 35 0.40 -2.28 -3.77
N ARG A 36 0.42 -3.48 -3.19
CA ARG A 36 1.49 -3.88 -2.27
C ARG A 36 2.60 -4.54 -3.07
N VAL A 37 3.82 -4.39 -2.59
CA VAL A 37 5.00 -5.09 -3.10
C VAL A 37 5.50 -6.05 -2.03
N GLN A 38 6.30 -7.03 -2.40
CA GLN A 38 6.84 -7.95 -1.39
C GLN A 38 7.76 -7.20 -0.43
N ILE A 39 7.55 -7.44 0.86
CA ILE A 39 8.43 -6.96 1.93
C ILE A 39 8.86 -8.16 2.79
N SER A 40 10.16 -8.24 3.07
CA SER A 40 10.77 -9.23 3.97
C SER A 40 11.84 -8.58 4.85
N LEU A 41 12.31 -9.31 5.87
CA LEU A 41 13.52 -8.97 6.63
C LEU A 41 14.69 -9.80 6.10
N SER A 42 15.84 -9.17 5.89
CA SER A 42 17.11 -9.87 5.69
C SER A 42 17.68 -10.38 7.00
N ASP A 43 18.70 -11.23 6.92
CA ASP A 43 19.34 -11.87 8.08
C ASP A 43 19.99 -10.86 9.05
N ASP A 44 20.35 -9.68 8.56
CA ASP A 44 20.89 -8.55 9.34
C ASP A 44 19.80 -7.56 9.81
N GLY A 45 18.53 -7.89 9.61
CA GLY A 45 17.38 -7.11 10.10
C GLY A 45 16.96 -5.93 9.22
N GLN A 46 17.53 -5.77 8.02
CA GLN A 46 17.09 -4.74 7.09
C GLN A 46 15.79 -5.13 6.38
N LEU A 47 14.99 -4.14 6.02
CA LEU A 47 13.80 -4.35 5.20
C LEU A 47 14.20 -4.49 3.73
N VAL A 48 13.83 -5.61 3.12
CA VAL A 48 13.96 -5.84 1.68
C VAL A 48 12.62 -5.56 1.01
N VAL A 49 12.65 -4.75 -0.05
CA VAL A 49 11.44 -4.36 -0.82
C VAL A 49 11.61 -4.80 -2.27
N ASP A 50 10.95 -5.89 -2.65
CA ASP A 50 10.96 -6.39 -4.03
C ASP A 50 9.76 -5.85 -4.81
N LYS A 51 10.03 -4.88 -5.70
CA LYS A 51 9.04 -4.21 -6.55
C LYS A 51 8.58 -5.06 -7.75
N SER A 52 9.25 -6.18 -8.04
CA SER A 52 8.88 -7.09 -9.12
C SER A 52 7.67 -7.96 -8.76
N LEU A 53 7.49 -8.24 -7.47
CA LEU A 53 6.36 -8.99 -6.94
C LEU A 53 5.30 -8.05 -6.37
N LYS A 54 4.10 -8.09 -6.97
CA LYS A 54 3.00 -7.17 -6.66
C LYS A 54 1.78 -7.96 -6.19
N PHE A 55 1.03 -7.35 -5.27
CA PHE A 55 -0.20 -7.90 -4.71
C PHE A 55 -1.33 -6.87 -4.83
N ARG A 56 -2.38 -7.24 -5.55
CA ARG A 56 -3.57 -6.41 -5.79
C ARG A 56 -4.72 -6.80 -4.86
N TYR A 57 -5.37 -5.78 -4.30
CA TYR A 57 -6.46 -6.00 -3.34
C TYR A 57 -7.69 -6.62 -4.01
N GLU A 58 -8.05 -6.11 -5.18
CA GLU A 58 -9.22 -6.54 -5.97
C GLU A 58 -9.13 -7.99 -6.46
N LEU A 59 -7.92 -8.57 -6.46
CA LEU A 59 -7.64 -9.96 -6.78
C LEU A 59 -7.52 -10.84 -5.52
N GLY A 60 -7.76 -10.31 -4.33
CA GLY A 60 -7.63 -11.03 -3.05
C GLY A 60 -6.18 -11.33 -2.66
N GLU A 61 -5.19 -10.63 -3.21
CA GLU A 61 -3.78 -11.03 -3.07
C GLU A 61 -3.10 -10.47 -1.83
N TRP A 62 -3.75 -9.54 -1.12
CA TRP A 62 -3.20 -8.96 0.11
C TRP A 62 -3.09 -9.94 1.28
N ASP A 63 -3.66 -11.13 1.13
CA ASP A 63 -3.53 -12.24 2.09
C ASP A 63 -2.46 -13.25 1.70
N LYS A 64 -1.87 -13.12 0.51
CA LYS A 64 -0.74 -13.98 0.10
C LYS A 64 0.49 -13.69 0.98
N PRO A 65 1.33 -14.71 1.23
CA PRO A 65 2.63 -14.52 1.88
C PRO A 65 3.46 -13.43 1.17
N GLY A 66 4.15 -12.59 1.94
CA GLY A 66 4.95 -11.48 1.42
C GLY A 66 4.17 -10.20 1.12
N ALA A 67 2.83 -10.25 1.03
CA ALA A 67 1.99 -9.06 0.86
C ALA A 67 1.88 -8.19 2.13
N LYS A 68 2.42 -8.67 3.25
CA LYS A 68 2.53 -7.97 4.54
C LYS A 68 3.68 -8.59 5.33
N LEU A 69 4.48 -7.75 5.97
CA LEU A 69 5.43 -8.18 6.98
C LEU A 69 4.72 -8.14 8.34
N LYS A 70 4.63 -9.29 9.01
CA LYS A 70 4.23 -9.37 10.42
C LYS A 70 5.50 -9.61 11.22
N VAL A 71 5.96 -8.60 11.93
CA VAL A 71 6.97 -8.73 13.00
C VAL A 71 6.28 -8.95 14.32
#